data_AF-A0A969X782-F1
#
_entry.id   AF-A0A969X782-F1
#
_cell.length_a   1.000
_cell.length_b   1.000
_cell.length_c   1.000
_cell.angle_alpha   90.00
_cell.angle_beta   90.00
_cell.angle_gamma   90.00
#
_symmetry.space_group_name_H-M   'P 1'
#
loop_
_entity.id
_entity.type
_entity.pdbx_description
1 polymer ?
#
loop_
_entity_poly.entity_id
_entity_poly.type
_entity_poly.pdbx_seq_one_letter_code
_entity_poly.pdbx_strand_id
1 'polypeptide(L)'
;MKVSLYVEDWMMAMGMVGLKRLFEEEVEVTNFGLRFDISILEQLPERFFKFMIEEHSIAERDYKRLKNNLEYAQNKDYFKQNLQQIHQLMSEQFKKVKRYFAGDPEHEEISKVIKSVKEIKNIDEIDKLREAVDRYYTLMKTEKINDKLTINFLKATIMRSFFGQVSFLNVNKNKLDKQGHIELYYKDYIKPVFLETKFKELLNGEDYEAIITYLEDNQDYQPFKSLLEILKKKSAVQEMRNYMDEEYPQCTFIDKQFATTNYEEMLFSLLGVSKNNSINFNWDLQKSQPIPLSVLAKLILFLAPVGVAFYNRKDGYANQGEYRVYAGFVLSDEPFPEIVRQNNAFKNKKQKNDPFNLIIYDLLQDIKIKAESVVKQLLFIEIHADYDSKKTLLDYYHMPAYTAQYFKKYGNKLQHIRQREYIEAFTRTALRGIEPKQEVFRYLRTIINSSSPGVGPFIAVRELNRLQALKRGAKEMEKEDKKIYVVFRQGQEIREKLIYESEYRSAKAEGDYTASGNKKVNAIAYRLLNAAKAGNKKSFMDTLFRIHMAAGKEISPIFLNALHEKEL
;
A
#
# COMPACT_ATOMS: atom_id res chain seq x y z
N MET A 1 29.77 -15.46 -11.57
CA MET A 1 30.38 -14.73 -10.43
C MET A 1 29.37 -14.68 -9.32
N LYS A 2 29.75 -15.02 -8.08
CA LYS A 2 28.86 -14.90 -6.93
C LYS A 2 28.77 -13.46 -6.45
N VAL A 3 27.55 -12.96 -6.32
CA VAL A 3 27.22 -11.64 -5.77
C VAL A 3 26.62 -11.83 -4.38
N SER A 4 26.98 -10.96 -3.43
CA SER A 4 26.32 -10.85 -2.14
C SER A 4 25.79 -9.43 -1.96
N LEU A 5 24.51 -9.32 -1.60
CA LEU A 5 23.82 -8.07 -1.31
C LEU A 5 23.43 -8.05 0.16
N TYR A 6 23.68 -6.95 0.85
CA TYR A 6 23.33 -6.75 2.24
C TYR A 6 22.16 -5.77 2.36
N VAL A 7 21.28 -6.01 3.32
CA VAL A 7 20.18 -5.08 3.62
C VAL A 7 20.65 -4.01 4.57
N GLU A 8 20.73 -2.79 4.07
CA GLU A 8 21.10 -1.61 4.86
C GLU A 8 19.96 -0.60 4.95
N ASP A 9 19.13 -0.53 3.91
CA ASP A 9 17.99 0.37 3.82
C ASP A 9 16.75 -0.32 3.27
N TRP A 10 15.60 0.33 3.46
CA TRP A 10 14.30 -0.21 3.06
C TRP A 10 14.06 -0.21 1.54
N MET A 11 14.70 0.68 0.76
CA MET A 11 14.56 0.75 -0.69
C MET A 11 15.26 -0.44 -1.35
N MET A 12 16.50 -0.72 -0.96
CA MET A 12 17.23 -1.91 -1.40
C MET A 12 16.55 -3.19 -0.89
N ALA A 13 16.04 -3.21 0.34
CA ALA A 13 15.29 -4.34 0.86
C ALA A 13 14.06 -4.68 -0.01
N MET A 14 13.31 -3.68 -0.48
CA MET A 14 12.19 -3.90 -1.41
C MET A 14 12.67 -4.59 -2.69
N GLY A 15 13.75 -4.08 -3.29
CA GLY A 15 14.36 -4.65 -4.49
C GLY A 15 14.83 -6.10 -4.30
N MET A 16 15.48 -6.38 -3.16
CA MET A 16 15.96 -7.71 -2.80
C MET A 16 14.81 -8.70 -2.57
N VAL A 17 13.75 -8.31 -1.85
CA VAL A 17 12.54 -9.14 -1.74
C VAL A 17 11.94 -9.40 -3.13
N GLY A 18 11.96 -8.40 -4.01
CA GLY A 18 11.55 -8.54 -5.42
C GLY A 18 12.38 -9.58 -6.17
N LEU A 19 13.72 -9.51 -6.08
CA LEU A 19 14.62 -10.49 -6.70
C LEU A 19 14.36 -11.90 -6.18
N LYS A 20 14.21 -12.07 -4.87
CA LYS A 20 13.91 -13.38 -4.26
C LYS A 20 12.58 -13.97 -4.73
N ARG A 21 11.57 -13.13 -5.01
CA ARG A 21 10.28 -13.60 -5.56
C ARG A 21 10.39 -14.10 -6.99
N LEU A 22 11.29 -13.52 -7.79
CA LEU A 22 11.48 -13.92 -9.19
C LEU A 22 12.38 -15.17 -9.33
N PHE A 23 13.23 -15.41 -8.34
CA PHE A 23 14.22 -16.49 -8.32
C PHE A 23 14.19 -17.19 -6.95
N GLU A 24 13.10 -17.90 -6.68
CA GLU A 24 12.86 -18.52 -5.38
C GLU A 24 13.88 -19.62 -5.05
N GLU A 25 14.37 -20.37 -6.04
CA GLU A 25 15.31 -21.47 -5.80
C GLU A 25 16.76 -21.04 -6.03
N GLU A 26 16.98 -20.12 -6.96
CA GLU A 26 18.31 -19.75 -7.45
C GLU A 26 19.00 -18.67 -6.60
N VAL A 27 18.23 -17.96 -5.76
CA VAL A 27 18.74 -16.94 -4.85
C VAL A 27 18.74 -17.44 -3.41
N GLU A 28 19.94 -17.58 -2.85
CA GLU A 28 20.17 -17.91 -1.44
C GLU A 28 19.81 -16.71 -0.56
N VAL A 29 19.01 -16.96 0.48
CA VAL A 29 18.70 -15.95 1.50
C VAL A 29 19.59 -16.18 2.72
N THR A 30 20.41 -15.19 3.03
CA THR A 30 21.28 -15.18 4.22
C THR A 30 20.64 -14.34 5.32
N ASN A 31 21.17 -14.40 6.55
CA ASN A 31 20.68 -13.55 7.65
C ASN A 31 20.75 -12.04 7.35
N PHE A 32 21.66 -11.62 6.48
CA PHE A 32 21.94 -10.21 6.22
C PHE A 32 21.45 -9.73 4.85
N GLY A 33 20.92 -10.62 4.00
CA GLY A 33 20.54 -10.27 2.64
C GLY A 33 20.55 -11.46 1.67
N LEU A 34 21.04 -11.27 0.46
CA LEU A 34 20.96 -12.24 -0.64
C LEU A 34 22.33 -12.65 -1.19
N ARG A 35 22.42 -13.89 -1.68
CA ARG A 35 23.55 -14.37 -2.46
C ARG A 35 23.08 -15.14 -3.69
N PHE A 36 23.71 -14.90 -4.83
CA PHE A 36 23.35 -15.56 -6.09
C PHE A 36 24.50 -15.51 -7.11
N ASP A 37 24.45 -16.33 -8.17
CA ASP A 37 25.34 -16.17 -9.31
C ASP A 37 24.76 -15.14 -10.29
N ILE A 38 25.58 -14.21 -10.76
CA ILE A 38 25.18 -13.15 -11.69
C ILE A 38 24.49 -13.68 -12.96
N SER A 39 24.82 -14.89 -13.41
CA SER A 39 24.25 -15.49 -14.63
C SER A 39 22.72 -15.65 -14.58
N ILE A 40 22.12 -15.76 -13.39
CA ILE A 40 20.66 -15.86 -13.27
C ILE A 40 19.94 -14.62 -13.83
N LEU A 41 20.64 -13.47 -13.85
CA LEU A 41 20.08 -12.19 -14.31
C LEU A 41 19.81 -12.18 -15.83
N GLU A 42 20.36 -13.13 -16.61
CA GLU A 42 20.01 -13.29 -18.03
C GLU A 42 18.52 -13.58 -18.21
N GLN A 43 17.92 -14.35 -17.29
CA GLN A 43 16.51 -14.73 -17.32
C GLN A 43 15.60 -13.69 -16.66
N LEU A 44 16.17 -12.66 -16.01
CA LEU A 44 15.42 -11.67 -15.25
C LEU A 44 14.38 -10.90 -16.10
N PRO A 45 14.67 -10.46 -17.35
CA PRO A 45 13.68 -9.75 -18.17
C PRO A 45 12.38 -10.56 -18.35
N GLU A 46 12.49 -11.81 -18.80
CA GLU A 46 11.36 -12.70 -19.05
C GLU A 46 10.56 -12.95 -17.77
N ARG A 47 11.26 -13.30 -16.67
CA ARG A 47 10.63 -13.56 -15.38
C ARG A 47 9.94 -12.31 -14.81
N PHE A 48 10.56 -11.14 -14.95
CA PHE A 48 9.99 -9.87 -14.52
C PHE A 48 8.66 -9.58 -15.24
N PHE A 49 8.66 -9.61 -16.58
CA PHE A 49 7.44 -9.30 -17.34
C PHE A 49 6.35 -10.34 -17.11
N LYS A 50 6.70 -11.64 -17.08
CA LYS A 50 5.77 -12.71 -16.74
C LYS A 50 5.10 -12.48 -15.38
N PHE A 51 5.91 -12.30 -14.33
CA PHE A 51 5.41 -12.05 -12.97
C PHE A 51 4.51 -10.83 -12.91
N MET A 52 4.94 -9.70 -13.49
CA MET A 52 4.19 -8.46 -13.42
C MET A 52 2.87 -8.52 -14.22
N ILE A 53 2.83 -9.25 -15.34
CA ILE A 53 1.60 -9.48 -16.11
C ILE A 53 0.62 -10.37 -15.34
N GLU A 54 1.11 -11.44 -14.73
CA GLU A 54 0.29 -12.35 -13.92
C GLU A 54 -0.31 -11.63 -12.70
N GLU A 55 0.54 -10.91 -11.94
CA GLU A 55 0.13 -10.19 -10.73
C GLU A 55 -0.87 -9.06 -11.00
N HIS A 56 -0.74 -8.37 -12.14
CA HIS A 56 -1.51 -7.18 -12.45
C HIS A 56 -2.42 -7.33 -13.68
N SER A 57 -2.77 -8.58 -14.05
CA SER A 57 -3.55 -8.89 -15.24
C SER A 57 -4.83 -8.06 -15.31
N ILE A 58 -4.96 -7.27 -16.38
CA ILE A 58 -6.15 -6.45 -16.63
C ILE A 58 -7.38 -7.33 -16.84
N ALA A 59 -7.23 -8.45 -17.56
CA ALA A 59 -8.30 -9.40 -17.79
C ALA A 59 -8.86 -9.95 -16.46
N GLU A 60 -7.99 -10.41 -15.55
CA GLU A 60 -8.40 -10.93 -14.23
C GLU A 60 -9.08 -9.87 -13.37
N ARG A 61 -8.47 -8.68 -13.32
CA ARG A 61 -8.98 -7.55 -12.54
C ARG A 61 -10.39 -7.16 -12.98
N ASP A 62 -10.59 -7.04 -14.29
CA ASP A 62 -11.89 -6.65 -14.84
C ASP A 62 -12.89 -7.79 -14.70
N TYR A 63 -12.51 -9.04 -14.94
CA TYR A 63 -13.37 -10.20 -14.71
C TYR A 63 -13.87 -10.29 -13.28
N LYS A 64 -13.01 -10.07 -12.27
CA LYS A 64 -13.43 -10.01 -10.86
C LYS A 64 -14.50 -8.94 -10.61
N ARG A 65 -14.38 -7.76 -11.24
CA ARG A 65 -15.39 -6.69 -11.15
C ARG A 65 -16.69 -7.09 -11.84
N LEU A 66 -16.60 -7.68 -13.02
CA LEU A 66 -17.77 -8.17 -13.76
C LEU A 66 -18.49 -9.27 -13.00
N LYS A 67 -17.77 -10.23 -12.42
CA LYS A 67 -18.33 -11.31 -11.59
C LYS A 67 -19.05 -10.78 -10.37
N ASN A 68 -18.47 -9.81 -9.65
CA ASN A 68 -19.16 -9.17 -8.53
C ASN A 68 -20.49 -8.51 -8.97
N ASN A 69 -20.49 -7.77 -10.09
CA ASN A 69 -21.72 -7.20 -10.63
C ASN A 69 -22.72 -8.27 -11.06
N LEU A 70 -22.24 -9.37 -11.64
CA LEU A 70 -23.06 -10.51 -12.06
C LEU A 70 -23.74 -11.19 -10.86
N GLU A 71 -23.03 -11.34 -9.74
CA GLU A 71 -23.59 -11.85 -8.48
C GLU A 71 -24.74 -10.97 -7.97
N TYR A 72 -24.56 -9.64 -7.95
CA TYR A 72 -25.64 -8.72 -7.58
C TYR A 72 -26.78 -8.68 -8.62
N ALA A 73 -26.49 -8.91 -9.89
CA ALA A 73 -27.49 -8.96 -10.95
C ALA A 73 -28.48 -10.13 -10.80
N GLN A 74 -28.14 -11.19 -10.03
CA GLN A 74 -29.06 -12.29 -9.74
C GLN A 74 -30.27 -11.86 -8.92
N ASN A 75 -30.23 -10.68 -8.30
CA ASN A 75 -31.39 -10.10 -7.63
C ASN A 75 -32.12 -9.16 -8.60
N LYS A 76 -33.42 -9.39 -8.78
CA LYS A 76 -34.31 -8.62 -9.66
C LYS A 76 -34.26 -7.12 -9.42
N ASP A 77 -34.17 -6.69 -8.16
CA ASP A 77 -34.17 -5.27 -7.80
C ASP A 77 -32.88 -4.57 -8.23
N TYR A 78 -31.78 -5.33 -8.33
CA TYR A 78 -30.45 -4.82 -8.66
C TYR A 78 -30.01 -5.15 -10.10
N PHE A 79 -30.75 -5.98 -10.82
CA PHE A 79 -30.40 -6.47 -12.17
C PHE A 79 -30.07 -5.34 -13.14
N LYS A 80 -30.99 -4.38 -13.34
CA LYS A 80 -30.85 -3.31 -14.33
C LYS A 80 -29.61 -2.45 -14.07
N GLN A 81 -29.37 -2.11 -12.80
CA GLN A 81 -28.21 -1.31 -12.39
C GLN A 81 -26.89 -2.06 -12.66
N ASN A 82 -26.82 -3.34 -12.32
CA ASN A 82 -25.59 -4.13 -12.51
C ASN A 82 -25.35 -4.49 -13.97
N LEU A 83 -26.39 -4.73 -14.78
CA LEU A 83 -26.28 -4.89 -16.22
C LEU A 83 -25.66 -3.65 -16.88
N GLN A 84 -26.11 -2.45 -16.48
CA GLN A 84 -25.53 -1.20 -16.95
C GLN A 84 -24.05 -1.06 -16.57
N GLN A 85 -23.68 -1.40 -15.33
CA GLN A 85 -22.29 -1.38 -14.87
C GLN A 85 -21.41 -2.36 -15.64
N ILE A 86 -21.90 -3.59 -15.90
CA ILE A 86 -21.19 -4.60 -16.71
C ILE A 86 -20.92 -4.06 -18.11
N HIS A 87 -21.95 -3.56 -18.80
CA HIS A 87 -21.81 -3.00 -20.14
C HIS A 87 -20.84 -1.81 -20.17
N GLN A 88 -20.91 -0.92 -19.17
CA GLN A 88 -20.01 0.22 -19.06
C GLN A 88 -18.55 -0.22 -18.90
N LEU A 89 -18.26 -1.14 -17.98
CA LEU A 89 -16.91 -1.66 -17.73
C LEU A 89 -16.32 -2.29 -19.00
N MET A 90 -17.10 -3.14 -19.68
CA MET A 90 -16.66 -3.78 -20.94
C MET A 90 -16.39 -2.74 -22.02
N SER A 91 -17.28 -1.75 -22.17
CA SER A 91 -17.17 -0.70 -23.18
C SER A 91 -15.96 0.22 -22.96
N GLU A 92 -15.67 0.60 -21.71
CA GLU A 92 -14.52 1.43 -21.37
C GLU A 92 -13.21 0.75 -21.74
N GLN A 93 -13.11 -0.56 -21.47
CA GLN A 93 -11.91 -1.33 -21.76
C GLN A 93 -11.79 -1.67 -23.25
N PHE A 94 -12.91 -1.87 -23.94
CA PHE A 94 -12.94 -2.03 -25.39
C PHE A 94 -12.36 -0.83 -26.15
N LYS A 95 -12.51 0.40 -25.64
CA LYS A 95 -11.86 1.59 -26.25
C LYS A 95 -10.34 1.42 -26.35
N LYS A 96 -9.71 0.75 -25.37
CA LYS A 96 -8.27 0.48 -25.38
C LYS A 96 -7.94 -0.64 -26.35
N VAL A 97 -8.75 -1.71 -26.41
CA VAL A 97 -8.60 -2.78 -27.41
C VAL A 97 -8.65 -2.19 -28.82
N LYS A 98 -9.68 -1.40 -29.12
CA LYS A 98 -9.83 -0.70 -30.41
C LYS A 98 -8.62 0.17 -30.77
N ARG A 99 -7.97 0.82 -29.80
CA ARG A 99 -6.79 1.66 -30.05
C ARG A 99 -5.59 0.86 -30.57
N TYR A 100 -5.41 -0.37 -30.09
CA TYR A 100 -4.19 -1.17 -30.36
C TYR A 100 -4.41 -2.33 -31.33
N PHE A 101 -5.66 -2.78 -31.52
CA PHE A 101 -6.02 -4.02 -32.21
C PHE A 101 -7.17 -3.82 -33.20
N ALA A 102 -7.37 -2.60 -33.70
CA ALA A 102 -8.41 -2.35 -34.70
C ALA A 102 -8.20 -3.24 -35.94
N GLY A 103 -9.25 -3.97 -36.32
CA GLY A 103 -9.23 -4.90 -37.46
C GLY A 103 -8.78 -6.32 -37.13
N ASP A 104 -8.34 -6.59 -35.90
CA ASP A 104 -8.02 -7.95 -35.48
C ASP A 104 -9.31 -8.78 -35.28
N PRO A 105 -9.28 -10.11 -35.52
CA PRO A 105 -10.43 -10.98 -35.29
C PRO A 105 -10.98 -10.88 -33.86
N GLU A 106 -10.09 -10.80 -32.86
CA GLU A 106 -10.46 -10.69 -31.45
C GLU A 106 -11.16 -9.36 -31.14
N HIS A 107 -10.78 -8.26 -31.82
CA HIS A 107 -11.45 -6.97 -31.67
C HIS A 107 -12.90 -7.04 -32.16
N GLU A 108 -13.15 -7.66 -33.32
CA GLU A 108 -14.50 -7.82 -33.87
C GLU A 108 -15.36 -8.75 -32.99
N GLU A 109 -14.78 -9.84 -32.48
CA GLU A 109 -15.46 -10.75 -31.56
C GLU A 109 -15.84 -10.06 -30.24
N ILE A 110 -14.94 -9.29 -29.63
CA ILE A 110 -15.25 -8.52 -28.42
C ILE A 110 -16.37 -7.50 -28.68
N SER A 111 -16.35 -6.84 -29.84
CA SER A 111 -17.40 -5.90 -30.27
C SER A 111 -18.77 -6.57 -30.34
N LYS A 112 -18.85 -7.79 -30.89
CA LYS A 112 -20.09 -8.58 -30.94
C LYS A 112 -20.59 -8.94 -29.54
N VAL A 113 -19.70 -9.39 -28.64
CA VAL A 113 -20.07 -9.75 -27.27
C VAL A 113 -20.61 -8.54 -26.49
N ILE A 114 -20.03 -7.35 -26.66
CA ILE A 114 -20.54 -6.14 -26.01
C ILE A 114 -21.93 -5.76 -26.54
N LYS A 115 -22.17 -5.95 -27.85
CA LYS A 115 -23.49 -5.72 -28.44
C LYS A 115 -24.55 -6.68 -27.88
N SER A 116 -24.22 -7.97 -27.72
CA SER A 116 -25.18 -8.94 -27.16
C SER A 116 -25.55 -8.60 -25.72
N VAL A 117 -24.61 -8.12 -24.89
CA VAL A 117 -24.91 -7.65 -23.53
C VAL A 117 -25.91 -6.48 -23.54
N LYS A 118 -25.84 -5.60 -24.54
CA LYS A 118 -26.77 -4.45 -24.67
C LYS A 118 -28.19 -4.89 -25.04
N GLU A 119 -28.36 -6.05 -25.66
CA GLU A 119 -29.66 -6.58 -26.10
C GLU A 119 -30.44 -7.23 -24.96
N ILE A 120 -29.75 -7.64 -23.87
CA ILE A 120 -30.34 -8.23 -22.67
C ILE A 120 -31.21 -7.19 -21.95
N LYS A 121 -32.44 -7.56 -21.59
CA LYS A 121 -33.38 -6.64 -20.94
C LYS A 121 -33.91 -7.13 -19.60
N ASN A 122 -34.02 -8.45 -19.44
CA ASN A 122 -34.72 -9.07 -18.31
C ASN A 122 -33.83 -10.06 -17.55
N ILE A 123 -34.15 -10.28 -16.28
CA ILE A 123 -33.41 -11.20 -15.40
C ILE A 123 -33.47 -12.65 -15.89
N ASP A 124 -34.52 -13.05 -16.62
CA ASP A 124 -34.65 -14.41 -17.18
C ASP A 124 -33.54 -14.73 -18.20
N GLU A 125 -32.79 -13.71 -18.66
CA GLU A 125 -31.66 -13.83 -19.57
C GLU A 125 -30.30 -13.79 -18.83
N ILE A 126 -30.29 -13.97 -17.50
CA ILE A 126 -29.06 -13.91 -16.68
C ILE A 126 -27.99 -14.91 -17.13
N ASP A 127 -28.38 -16.08 -17.64
CA ASP A 127 -27.44 -17.08 -18.16
C ASP A 127 -26.76 -16.59 -19.44
N LYS A 128 -27.48 -15.89 -20.34
CA LYS A 128 -26.87 -15.23 -21.50
C LYS A 128 -25.87 -14.15 -21.08
N LEU A 129 -26.18 -13.41 -20.02
CA LEU A 129 -25.26 -12.40 -19.48
C LEU A 129 -23.99 -13.06 -18.93
N ARG A 130 -24.12 -14.19 -18.23
CA ARG A 130 -22.99 -14.97 -17.72
C ARG A 130 -22.11 -15.47 -18.86
N GLU A 131 -22.69 -16.09 -19.88
CA GLU A 131 -21.97 -16.55 -21.07
C GLU A 131 -21.23 -15.41 -21.78
N ALA A 132 -21.87 -14.26 -21.93
CA ALA A 132 -21.24 -13.09 -22.54
C ALA A 132 -20.05 -12.57 -21.71
N VAL A 133 -20.17 -12.55 -20.38
CA VAL A 133 -19.08 -12.15 -19.47
C VAL A 133 -17.90 -13.13 -19.55
N ASP A 134 -18.16 -14.43 -19.56
CA ASP A 134 -17.11 -15.46 -19.65
C ASP A 134 -16.42 -15.47 -21.02
N ARG A 135 -17.20 -15.28 -22.10
CA ARG A 135 -16.65 -15.13 -23.45
C ARG A 135 -15.80 -13.88 -23.58
N TYR A 136 -16.27 -12.74 -23.05
CA TYR A 136 -15.49 -11.50 -23.00
C TYR A 136 -14.17 -11.69 -22.25
N TYR A 137 -14.21 -12.35 -21.09
CA TYR A 137 -13.03 -12.65 -20.30
C TYR A 137 -12.03 -13.49 -21.10
N THR A 138 -12.48 -14.55 -21.76
CA THR A 138 -11.63 -15.44 -22.57
C THR A 138 -10.89 -14.67 -23.68
N LEU A 139 -11.60 -13.77 -24.38
CA LEU A 139 -11.01 -12.93 -25.43
C LEU A 139 -10.00 -11.93 -24.85
N MET A 140 -10.34 -11.28 -23.72
CA MET A 140 -9.46 -10.33 -23.04
C MET A 140 -8.22 -10.99 -22.43
N LYS A 141 -8.29 -12.28 -22.08
CA LYS A 141 -7.20 -13.05 -21.46
C LYS A 141 -6.17 -13.58 -22.47
N THR A 142 -6.43 -13.48 -23.77
CA THR A 142 -5.45 -13.83 -24.81
C THR A 142 -4.14 -13.09 -24.59
N GLU A 143 -2.99 -13.76 -24.79
CA GLU A 143 -1.66 -13.19 -24.50
C GLU A 143 -1.46 -11.84 -25.22
N LYS A 144 -1.82 -11.79 -26.50
CA LYS A 144 -1.74 -10.58 -27.33
C LYS A 144 -2.44 -9.37 -26.70
N ILE A 145 -3.69 -9.53 -26.24
CA ILE A 145 -4.47 -8.42 -25.66
C ILE A 145 -4.06 -8.16 -24.21
N ASN A 146 -4.05 -9.21 -23.38
CA ASN A 146 -3.79 -9.08 -21.95
C ASN A 146 -2.40 -8.50 -21.68
N ASP A 147 -1.35 -8.99 -22.35
CA ASP A 147 0.02 -8.56 -22.09
C ASP A 147 0.19 -7.10 -22.50
N LYS A 148 -0.31 -6.71 -23.67
CA LYS A 148 -0.26 -5.32 -24.15
C LYS A 148 -0.97 -4.34 -23.20
N LEU A 149 -2.21 -4.66 -22.82
CA LEU A 149 -2.99 -3.80 -21.95
C LEU A 149 -2.42 -3.77 -20.53
N THR A 150 -1.92 -4.90 -20.04
CA THR A 150 -1.32 -5.02 -18.72
C THR A 150 0.00 -4.26 -18.66
N ILE A 151 0.93 -4.42 -19.61
CA ILE A 151 2.18 -3.66 -19.65
C ILE A 151 1.93 -2.15 -19.69
N ASN A 152 0.97 -1.68 -20.49
CA ASN A 152 0.61 -0.27 -20.51
C ASN A 152 0.06 0.21 -19.16
N PHE A 153 -0.75 -0.61 -18.49
CA PHE A 153 -1.24 -0.31 -17.13
C PHE A 153 -0.10 -0.29 -16.10
N LEU A 154 0.81 -1.26 -16.15
CA LEU A 154 2.00 -1.35 -15.30
C LEU A 154 2.80 -0.06 -15.40
N LYS A 155 3.13 0.37 -16.61
CA LYS A 155 3.86 1.61 -16.86
C LYS A 155 3.13 2.84 -16.32
N ALA A 156 1.83 2.96 -16.57
CA ALA A 156 1.06 4.15 -16.24
C ALA A 156 0.65 4.26 -14.77
N THR A 157 0.55 3.13 -14.05
CA THR A 157 -0.03 3.10 -12.69
C THR A 157 0.93 2.53 -11.65
N ILE A 158 1.54 1.38 -11.94
CA ILE A 158 2.35 0.62 -10.97
C ILE A 158 3.77 1.19 -10.91
N MET A 159 4.47 1.20 -12.03
CA MET A 159 5.87 1.60 -12.14
C MET A 159 6.07 3.11 -11.97
N ARG A 160 5.09 3.92 -12.38
CA ARG A 160 5.14 5.38 -12.28
C ARG A 160 5.23 5.90 -10.83
N SER A 161 4.87 5.09 -9.85
CA SER A 161 5.08 5.41 -8.43
C SER A 161 6.54 5.31 -8.00
N PHE A 162 7.39 4.65 -8.79
CA PHE A 162 8.79 4.37 -8.44
C PHE A 162 9.78 4.96 -9.45
N PHE A 163 9.36 5.26 -10.67
CA PHE A 163 10.27 5.58 -11.77
C PHE A 163 9.74 6.71 -12.66
N GLY A 164 10.67 7.46 -13.24
CA GLY A 164 10.37 8.39 -14.32
C GLY A 164 10.21 7.70 -15.68
N GLN A 165 10.25 8.48 -16.75
CA GLN A 165 10.05 8.01 -18.14
C GLN A 165 11.32 7.45 -18.79
N VAL A 166 12.05 6.59 -18.09
CA VAL A 166 13.31 5.96 -18.54
C VAL A 166 13.08 4.64 -19.27
N SER A 167 13.97 4.28 -20.20
CA SER A 167 13.95 2.97 -20.87
C SER A 167 12.57 2.62 -21.47
N PHE A 168 12.08 1.40 -21.26
CA PHE A 168 10.79 0.91 -21.70
C PHE A 168 9.60 1.59 -21.02
N LEU A 169 9.81 2.32 -19.91
CA LEU A 169 8.77 3.10 -19.23
C LEU A 169 8.39 4.36 -20.01
N ASN A 170 9.23 4.81 -20.95
CA ASN A 170 8.95 5.97 -21.78
C ASN A 170 7.64 5.80 -22.58
N VAL A 171 6.83 6.86 -22.65
CA VAL A 171 5.50 6.84 -23.30
C VAL A 171 5.59 6.51 -24.79
N ASN A 172 6.65 6.95 -25.47
CA ASN A 172 6.91 6.66 -26.88
C ASN A 172 7.14 5.17 -27.16
N LYS A 173 7.44 4.39 -26.12
CA LYS A 173 7.62 2.94 -26.20
C LYS A 173 6.32 2.16 -25.99
N ASN A 174 5.17 2.81 -25.75
CA ASN A 174 3.86 2.14 -25.64
C ASN A 174 3.42 1.41 -26.92
N LYS A 175 4.10 1.63 -28.05
CA LYS A 175 3.85 0.90 -29.29
C LYS A 175 4.47 -0.50 -29.30
N LEU A 176 5.51 -0.75 -28.49
CA LEU A 176 6.17 -2.06 -28.42
C LEU A 176 5.24 -3.14 -27.88
N ASP A 177 5.43 -4.35 -28.34
CA ASP A 177 4.87 -5.56 -27.74
C ASP A 177 5.73 -6.01 -26.55
N LYS A 178 5.37 -7.15 -25.96
CA LYS A 178 6.08 -7.73 -24.83
C LYS A 178 7.55 -8.02 -25.16
N GLN A 179 7.83 -8.61 -26.33
CA GLN A 179 9.19 -8.94 -26.73
C GLN A 179 10.07 -7.69 -26.87
N GLY A 180 9.57 -6.65 -27.55
CA GLY A 180 10.31 -5.39 -27.66
C GLY A 180 10.54 -4.71 -26.30
N HIS A 181 9.65 -4.91 -25.32
CA HIS A 181 9.86 -4.44 -23.95
C HIS A 181 10.93 -5.25 -23.22
N ILE A 182 10.96 -6.58 -23.39
CA ILE A 182 11.98 -7.48 -22.84
C ILE A 182 13.37 -7.12 -23.36
N GLU A 183 13.51 -6.91 -24.67
CA GLU A 183 14.79 -6.54 -25.30
C GLU A 183 15.30 -5.19 -24.80
N LEU A 184 14.42 -4.20 -24.67
CA LEU A 184 14.79 -2.88 -24.17
C LEU A 184 15.18 -2.92 -22.68
N TYR A 185 14.47 -3.72 -21.88
CA TYR A 185 14.83 -3.96 -20.49
C TYR A 185 16.21 -4.62 -20.37
N TYR A 186 16.46 -5.66 -21.17
CA TYR A 186 17.75 -6.34 -21.20
C TYR A 186 18.88 -5.36 -21.54
N LYS A 187 18.69 -4.56 -22.60
CA LYS A 187 19.68 -3.56 -23.04
C LYS A 187 19.99 -2.53 -21.96
N ASP A 188 18.98 -1.98 -21.30
CA ASP A 188 19.14 -0.80 -20.44
C ASP A 188 19.46 -1.13 -18.98
N TYR A 189 19.15 -2.35 -18.53
CA TYR A 189 19.31 -2.78 -17.13
C TYR A 189 20.15 -4.04 -16.93
N ILE A 190 20.14 -5.00 -17.86
CA ILE A 190 20.85 -6.29 -17.68
C ILE A 190 22.24 -6.27 -18.30
N LYS A 191 22.35 -5.93 -19.59
CA LYS A 191 23.63 -5.87 -20.30
C LYS A 191 24.68 -5.04 -19.54
N PRO A 192 24.38 -3.84 -19.00
CA PRO A 192 25.38 -3.06 -18.26
C PRO A 192 25.96 -3.80 -17.04
N VAL A 193 25.14 -4.58 -16.32
CA VAL A 193 25.58 -5.35 -15.15
C VAL A 193 26.62 -6.40 -15.56
N PHE A 194 26.38 -7.12 -16.65
CA PHE A 194 27.35 -8.11 -17.16
C PHE A 194 28.64 -7.46 -17.65
N LEU A 195 28.53 -6.32 -18.35
CA LEU A 195 29.70 -5.57 -18.82
C LEU A 195 30.60 -5.16 -17.65
N GLU A 196 30.03 -4.47 -16.66
CA GLU A 196 30.81 -4.00 -15.51
C GLU A 196 31.35 -5.15 -14.64
N THR A 197 30.57 -6.22 -14.49
CA THR A 197 31.03 -7.41 -13.76
C THR A 197 32.26 -8.01 -14.43
N LYS A 198 32.21 -8.19 -15.76
CA LYS A 198 33.34 -8.75 -16.51
C LYS A 198 34.56 -7.82 -16.49
N PHE A 199 34.34 -6.52 -16.61
CA PHE A 199 35.41 -5.53 -16.49
C PHE A 199 36.10 -5.60 -15.11
N LYS A 200 35.33 -5.73 -14.04
CA LYS A 200 35.86 -5.91 -12.68
C LYS A 200 36.66 -7.21 -12.52
N GLU A 201 36.21 -8.30 -13.13
CA GLU A 201 36.98 -9.56 -13.17
C GLU A 201 38.33 -9.39 -13.86
N LEU A 202 38.36 -8.68 -15.00
CA LEU A 202 39.59 -8.40 -15.73
C LEU A 202 40.55 -7.52 -14.92
N LEU A 203 40.03 -6.49 -14.23
CA LEU A 203 40.83 -5.65 -13.33
C LEU A 203 41.45 -6.42 -12.15
N ASN A 204 40.84 -7.53 -11.70
CA ASN A 204 41.42 -8.39 -10.69
C ASN A 204 42.53 -9.32 -11.23
N GLY A 205 42.63 -9.46 -12.55
CA GLY A 205 43.73 -10.15 -13.23
C GLY A 205 44.98 -9.27 -13.40
N GLU A 206 45.90 -9.67 -14.28
CA GLU A 206 47.12 -8.90 -14.57
C GLU A 206 47.29 -8.55 -16.07
N ASP A 207 46.29 -8.90 -16.90
CA ASP A 207 46.36 -8.72 -18.35
C ASP A 207 45.86 -7.33 -18.77
N TYR A 208 46.81 -6.43 -19.03
CA TYR A 208 46.55 -5.07 -19.49
C TYR A 208 45.84 -5.03 -20.85
N GLU A 209 46.31 -5.81 -21.82
CA GLU A 209 45.75 -5.79 -23.19
C GLU A 209 44.32 -6.31 -23.18
N ALA A 210 44.03 -7.37 -22.42
CA ALA A 210 42.67 -7.88 -22.28
C ALA A 210 41.69 -6.83 -21.73
N ILE A 211 42.13 -5.97 -20.80
CA ILE A 211 41.29 -4.88 -20.27
C ILE A 211 41.01 -3.84 -21.35
N ILE A 212 42.05 -3.39 -22.08
CA ILE A 212 41.92 -2.37 -23.12
C ILE A 212 41.06 -2.88 -24.28
N THR A 213 41.32 -4.08 -24.79
CA THR A 213 40.52 -4.70 -25.86
C THR A 213 39.06 -4.85 -25.42
N TYR A 214 38.80 -5.29 -24.19
CA TYR A 214 37.43 -5.43 -23.69
C TYR A 214 36.66 -4.10 -23.66
N LEU A 215 37.32 -3.03 -23.23
CA LEU A 215 36.74 -1.68 -23.24
C LEU A 215 36.53 -1.16 -24.67
N GLU A 216 37.44 -1.48 -25.61
CA GLU A 216 37.33 -1.13 -27.02
C GLU A 216 36.14 -1.80 -27.71
N ASP A 217 35.98 -3.10 -27.50
CA ASP A 217 34.88 -3.89 -28.07
C ASP A 217 33.50 -3.46 -27.55
N ASN A 218 33.47 -2.76 -26.40
CA ASN A 218 32.24 -2.37 -25.71
C ASN A 218 32.07 -0.85 -25.55
N GLN A 219 32.69 -0.04 -26.41
CA GLN A 219 32.61 1.44 -26.38
C GLN A 219 31.18 1.99 -26.54
N ASP A 220 30.25 1.21 -27.09
CA ASP A 220 28.82 1.57 -27.18
C ASP A 220 28.22 1.84 -25.79
N TYR A 221 28.78 1.23 -24.75
CA TYR A 221 28.45 1.54 -23.37
C TYR A 221 29.23 2.78 -22.91
N GLN A 222 28.55 3.92 -22.81
CA GLN A 222 29.17 5.24 -22.58
C GLN A 222 30.20 5.29 -21.43
N PRO A 223 29.97 4.67 -20.25
CA PRO A 223 30.97 4.67 -19.19
C PRO A 223 32.30 4.01 -19.58
N PHE A 224 32.27 2.96 -20.42
CA PHE A 224 33.49 2.30 -20.90
C PHE A 224 34.25 3.17 -21.88
N LYS A 225 33.55 3.94 -22.73
CA LYS A 225 34.20 4.92 -23.59
C LYS A 225 35.00 5.95 -22.78
N SER A 226 34.41 6.48 -21.71
CA SER A 226 35.09 7.44 -20.82
C SER A 226 36.23 6.80 -20.04
N LEU A 227 36.04 5.58 -19.52
CA LEU A 227 37.08 4.85 -18.80
C LEU A 227 38.27 4.52 -19.71
N LEU A 228 38.03 4.13 -20.96
CA LEU A 228 39.08 3.81 -21.92
C LEU A 228 40.07 4.97 -22.12
N GLU A 229 39.57 6.20 -22.25
CA GLU A 229 40.39 7.41 -22.41
C GLU A 229 41.31 7.68 -21.21
N ILE A 230 40.89 7.25 -20.01
CA ILE A 230 41.62 7.45 -18.76
C ILE A 230 42.60 6.30 -18.54
N LEU A 231 42.12 5.06 -18.66
CA LEU A 231 42.89 3.87 -18.32
C LEU A 231 44.00 3.57 -19.34
N LYS A 232 43.83 3.94 -20.62
CA LYS A 232 44.93 3.88 -21.61
C LYS A 232 46.16 4.70 -21.25
N LYS A 233 46.02 5.68 -20.36
CA LYS A 233 47.14 6.53 -19.90
C LYS A 233 47.89 5.91 -18.71
N LYS A 234 47.37 4.83 -18.13
CA LYS A 234 48.00 4.10 -17.02
C LYS A 234 48.98 3.09 -17.60
N SER A 235 50.14 2.92 -16.97
CA SER A 235 51.22 2.10 -17.52
C SER A 235 51.09 0.60 -17.17
N ALA A 236 50.33 0.29 -16.12
CA ALA A 236 50.16 -1.06 -15.60
C ALA A 236 48.75 -1.27 -15.01
N VAL A 237 48.32 -2.53 -14.93
CA VAL A 237 47.02 -2.91 -14.32
C VAL A 237 46.91 -2.43 -12.87
N GLN A 238 48.01 -2.41 -12.12
CA GLN A 238 48.01 -1.91 -10.74
C GLN A 238 47.66 -0.43 -10.66
N GLU A 239 48.13 0.40 -11.60
CA GLU A 239 47.76 1.82 -11.66
C GLU A 239 46.28 2.01 -12.04
N MET A 240 45.75 1.13 -12.91
CA MET A 240 44.31 1.11 -13.22
C MET A 240 43.48 0.76 -11.99
N ARG A 241 43.87 -0.28 -11.23
CA ARG A 241 43.20 -0.66 -9.98
C ARG A 241 43.20 0.47 -8.97
N ASN A 242 44.36 1.07 -8.71
CA ASN A 242 44.48 2.18 -7.77
C ASN A 242 43.56 3.34 -8.17
N TYR A 243 43.52 3.70 -9.45
CA TYR A 243 42.57 4.71 -9.95
C TYR A 243 41.11 4.33 -9.67
N MET A 244 40.74 3.08 -9.96
CA MET A 244 39.36 2.61 -9.76
C MET A 244 38.96 2.54 -8.29
N ASP A 245 39.90 2.29 -7.37
CA ASP A 245 39.64 2.17 -5.94
C ASP A 245 39.68 3.54 -5.22
N GLU A 246 40.60 4.43 -5.60
CA GLU A 246 40.86 5.68 -4.87
C GLU A 246 40.23 6.92 -5.53
N GLU A 247 40.16 6.96 -6.86
CA GLU A 247 39.70 8.15 -7.61
C GLU A 247 38.31 7.96 -8.22
N TYR A 248 37.95 6.74 -8.62
CA TYR A 248 36.66 6.48 -9.26
C TYR A 248 35.52 6.36 -8.24
N PRO A 249 34.35 6.98 -8.49
CA PRO A 249 33.22 6.92 -7.58
C PRO A 249 32.77 5.48 -7.24
N GLN A 250 32.57 5.23 -5.95
CA GLN A 250 32.02 3.97 -5.43
C GLN A 250 30.52 4.11 -5.15
N CYS A 251 29.78 3.02 -5.33
CA CYS A 251 28.34 2.99 -5.15
C CYS A 251 27.95 3.20 -3.68
N THR A 252 26.94 4.06 -3.47
CA THR A 252 26.41 4.37 -2.14
C THR A 252 25.63 3.21 -1.50
N PHE A 253 25.06 2.31 -2.31
CA PHE A 253 24.11 1.27 -1.86
C PHE A 253 24.69 -0.14 -1.84
N ILE A 254 25.84 -0.36 -2.50
CA ILE A 254 26.49 -1.66 -2.56
C ILE A 254 27.99 -1.43 -2.47
N ASP A 255 28.56 -1.89 -1.37
CA ASP A 255 30.00 -1.80 -1.11
C ASP A 255 30.86 -2.34 -2.24
N LYS A 256 31.96 -1.62 -2.51
CA LYS A 256 33.00 -1.97 -3.49
C LYS A 256 32.49 -2.14 -4.92
N GLN A 257 31.35 -1.56 -5.28
CA GLN A 257 30.88 -1.52 -6.66
C GLN A 257 31.17 -0.16 -7.28
N PHE A 258 31.64 -0.15 -8.53
CA PHE A 258 31.84 1.08 -9.28
C PHE A 258 30.51 1.78 -9.54
N ALA A 259 30.52 3.11 -9.49
CA ALA A 259 29.35 3.93 -9.72
C ALA A 259 29.45 4.63 -11.09
N THR A 260 29.01 3.92 -12.13
CA THR A 260 28.94 4.45 -13.51
C THR A 260 27.66 5.27 -13.77
N THR A 261 26.75 5.32 -12.80
CA THR A 261 25.52 6.10 -12.84
C THR A 261 25.29 6.83 -11.51
N ASN A 262 24.19 7.58 -11.43
CA ASN A 262 23.86 8.42 -10.29
C ASN A 262 22.44 8.12 -9.83
N TYR A 263 22.18 8.18 -8.53
CA TYR A 263 20.84 8.11 -8.00
C TYR A 263 20.12 9.44 -8.26
N GLU A 264 19.02 9.37 -9.00
CA GLU A 264 18.23 10.53 -9.43
C GLU A 264 16.73 10.20 -9.45
N GLU A 265 15.87 11.21 -9.31
CA GLU A 265 14.40 11.08 -9.32
C GLU A 265 13.87 10.27 -10.51
N MET A 266 14.45 10.42 -11.70
CA MET A 266 14.00 9.68 -12.89
C MET A 266 14.30 8.17 -12.82
N LEU A 267 15.33 7.78 -12.06
CA LEU A 267 15.79 6.39 -11.89
C LEU A 267 15.12 5.70 -10.71
N PHE A 268 14.84 6.44 -9.63
CA PHE A 268 14.02 6.00 -8.53
C PHE A 268 13.40 7.24 -7.87
N SER A 269 12.09 7.41 -8.00
CA SER A 269 11.39 8.64 -7.60
C SER A 269 11.24 8.79 -6.09
N LEU A 270 11.29 7.69 -5.34
CA LEU A 270 11.10 7.73 -3.89
C LEU A 270 12.29 8.41 -3.23
N LEU A 271 12.06 9.59 -2.64
CA LEU A 271 13.12 10.45 -2.09
C LEU A 271 14.21 10.83 -3.13
N GLY A 272 13.94 10.62 -4.41
CA GLY A 272 14.83 11.00 -5.50
C GLY A 272 14.78 12.51 -5.72
N VAL A 273 15.95 13.10 -5.98
CA VAL A 273 16.09 14.53 -6.25
C VAL A 273 16.43 14.73 -7.74
N SER A 274 15.82 15.75 -8.35
CA SER A 274 16.16 16.13 -9.72
C SER A 274 17.49 16.90 -9.73
N LYS A 275 18.56 16.26 -10.20
CA LYS A 275 19.90 16.88 -10.29
C LYS A 275 19.91 18.27 -10.94
N ASN A 276 19.15 18.44 -12.02
CA ASN A 276 19.13 19.69 -12.79
C ASN A 276 18.12 20.73 -12.26
N ASN A 277 17.02 20.29 -11.65
CA ASN A 277 15.92 21.17 -11.27
C ASN A 277 15.86 21.48 -9.76
N SER A 278 16.61 20.75 -8.94
CA SER A 278 16.54 20.79 -7.47
C SER A 278 17.91 21.02 -6.85
N ILE A 279 18.67 21.96 -7.42
CA ILE A 279 20.05 22.29 -7.02
C ILE A 279 20.19 22.65 -5.53
N ASN A 280 19.13 23.18 -4.92
CA ASN A 280 19.08 23.56 -3.51
C ASN A 280 19.11 22.36 -2.55
N PHE A 281 18.95 21.14 -3.06
CA PHE A 281 19.10 19.90 -2.30
C PHE A 281 20.52 19.32 -2.41
N ASN A 282 21.38 19.89 -3.26
CA ASN A 282 22.77 19.50 -3.36
C ASN A 282 23.61 20.31 -2.36
N TRP A 283 24.64 19.68 -1.81
CA TRP A 283 25.61 20.38 -0.97
C TRP A 283 26.29 21.51 -1.74
N ASP A 284 26.37 22.69 -1.11
CA ASP A 284 26.95 23.90 -1.68
C ASP A 284 26.40 24.28 -3.08
N LEU A 285 25.14 23.91 -3.36
CA LEU A 285 24.49 24.14 -4.66
C LEU A 285 25.28 23.56 -5.84
N GLN A 286 26.12 22.54 -5.62
CA GLN A 286 26.93 21.96 -6.68
C GLN A 286 26.11 20.98 -7.52
N LYS A 287 25.82 21.35 -8.78
CA LYS A 287 25.11 20.49 -9.75
C LYS A 287 25.85 19.19 -10.06
N SER A 288 27.16 19.16 -9.81
CA SER A 288 28.07 18.07 -10.14
C SER A 288 28.36 17.14 -8.96
N GLN A 289 27.64 17.24 -7.85
CA GLN A 289 27.70 16.26 -6.76
C GLN A 289 26.58 15.23 -6.90
N PRO A 290 26.76 14.17 -7.71
CA PRO A 290 25.79 13.10 -7.76
C PRO A 290 25.85 12.25 -6.48
N ILE A 291 24.76 11.56 -6.18
CA ILE A 291 24.78 10.40 -5.30
C ILE A 291 25.23 9.20 -6.14
N PRO A 292 26.44 8.66 -5.98
CA PRO A 292 26.98 7.65 -6.88
C PRO A 292 26.21 6.31 -6.76
N LEU A 293 25.87 5.70 -7.90
CA LEU A 293 25.07 4.48 -8.00
C LEU A 293 25.68 3.50 -9.01
N SER A 294 25.77 2.22 -8.65
CA SER A 294 26.18 1.15 -9.58
C SER A 294 25.01 0.69 -10.44
N VAL A 295 25.29 0.10 -11.61
CA VAL A 295 24.24 -0.51 -12.44
C VAL A 295 23.54 -1.69 -11.75
N LEU A 296 24.24 -2.41 -10.87
CA LEU A 296 23.65 -3.47 -10.06
C LEU A 296 22.66 -2.90 -9.04
N ALA A 297 23.03 -1.85 -8.31
CA ALA A 297 22.11 -1.19 -7.38
C ALA A 297 20.90 -0.60 -8.11
N LYS A 298 21.11 0.04 -9.27
CA LYS A 298 20.03 0.51 -10.15
C LYS A 298 19.08 -0.62 -10.53
N LEU A 299 19.59 -1.80 -10.90
CA LEU A 299 18.77 -2.96 -11.22
C LEU A 299 17.97 -3.46 -10.00
N ILE A 300 18.61 -3.56 -8.83
CA ILE A 300 17.93 -4.02 -7.61
C ILE A 300 16.82 -3.04 -7.19
N LEU A 301 17.08 -1.73 -7.20
CA LEU A 301 16.04 -0.71 -6.98
C LEU A 301 14.90 -0.83 -7.98
N PHE A 302 15.20 -1.18 -9.24
CA PHE A 302 14.17 -1.41 -10.25
C PHE A 302 13.17 -2.51 -9.88
N LEU A 303 13.60 -3.49 -9.08
CA LEU A 303 12.77 -4.61 -8.62
C LEU A 303 11.91 -4.27 -7.40
N ALA A 304 11.99 -3.06 -6.84
CA ALA A 304 11.19 -2.67 -5.67
C ALA A 304 9.67 -2.90 -5.84
N PRO A 305 9.02 -2.58 -6.99
CA PRO A 305 7.60 -2.88 -7.20
C PRO A 305 7.25 -4.36 -7.07
N VAL A 306 8.17 -5.25 -7.41
CA VAL A 306 7.98 -6.71 -7.28
C VAL A 306 8.00 -7.12 -5.80
N GLY A 307 8.77 -6.42 -4.96
CA GLY A 307 8.94 -6.71 -3.54
C GLY A 307 7.86 -6.14 -2.62
N VAL A 308 7.07 -5.17 -3.07
CA VAL A 308 6.00 -4.54 -2.28
C VAL A 308 4.64 -5.23 -2.47
N ALA A 309 3.65 -4.80 -1.70
CA ALA A 309 2.24 -5.16 -1.90
C ALA A 309 1.44 -3.94 -2.35
N PHE A 310 0.81 -4.01 -3.52
CA PHE A 310 -0.07 -2.95 -4.01
C PHE A 310 -1.50 -3.11 -3.50
N TYR A 311 -2.12 -2.03 -3.04
CA TYR A 311 -3.53 -2.02 -2.66
C TYR A 311 -4.15 -0.63 -2.78
N ASN A 312 -5.47 -0.61 -2.95
CA ASN A 312 -6.23 0.63 -2.90
C ASN A 312 -6.51 1.02 -1.46
N ARG A 313 -6.22 2.27 -1.13
CA ARG A 313 -6.55 2.90 0.14
C ARG A 313 -7.40 4.13 -0.14
N LYS A 314 -8.39 4.36 0.71
CA LYS A 314 -9.18 5.59 0.68
C LYS A 314 -8.54 6.62 1.59
N ASP A 315 -8.21 7.78 1.04
CA ASP A 315 -7.81 8.94 1.81
C ASP A 315 -9.04 9.85 2.00
N GLY A 316 -9.33 10.22 3.25
CA GLY A 316 -10.54 10.95 3.62
C GLY A 316 -11.72 10.02 3.97
N TYR A 317 -12.93 10.59 4.09
CA TYR A 317 -14.12 9.90 4.60
C TYR A 317 -15.32 10.11 3.70
N ALA A 318 -16.25 9.14 3.70
CA ALA A 318 -17.52 9.24 2.97
C ALA A 318 -17.31 9.66 1.49
N ASN A 319 -18.18 10.48 0.93
CA ASN A 319 -18.13 10.87 -0.49
C ASN A 319 -17.04 11.89 -0.83
N GLN A 320 -16.35 12.43 0.17
CA GLN A 320 -15.25 13.40 -0.02
C GLN A 320 -13.88 12.72 -0.07
N GLY A 321 -13.81 11.40 0.15
CA GLY A 321 -12.55 10.67 0.10
C GLY A 321 -12.19 10.20 -1.30
N GLU A 322 -10.89 10.11 -1.57
CA GLU A 322 -10.32 9.64 -2.83
C GLU A 322 -9.65 8.28 -2.65
N TYR A 323 -9.82 7.37 -3.60
CA TYR A 323 -9.06 6.12 -3.62
C TYR A 323 -7.74 6.31 -4.37
N ARG A 324 -6.65 5.87 -3.75
CA ARG A 324 -5.30 5.87 -4.33
C ARG A 324 -4.67 4.49 -4.21
N VAL A 325 -3.82 4.17 -5.18
CA VAL A 325 -2.99 2.96 -5.12
C VAL A 325 -1.77 3.26 -4.27
N TYR A 326 -1.55 2.47 -3.23
CA TYR A 326 -0.36 2.50 -2.39
C TYR A 326 0.45 1.22 -2.58
N ALA A 327 1.77 1.35 -2.48
CA ALA A 327 2.72 0.27 -2.30
C ALA A 327 3.06 0.16 -0.80
N GLY A 328 2.81 -1.00 -0.20
CA GLY A 328 3.14 -1.26 1.20
C GLY A 328 4.31 -2.24 1.35
N PHE A 329 5.16 -2.01 2.35
CA PHE A 329 6.29 -2.86 2.73
C PHE A 329 6.46 -2.91 4.24
N VAL A 330 7.02 -4.01 4.75
CA VAL A 330 7.31 -4.22 6.16
C VAL A 330 8.82 -4.44 6.32
N LEU A 331 9.48 -3.62 7.13
CA LEU A 331 10.85 -3.83 7.57
C LEU A 331 10.86 -4.14 9.07
N SER A 332 11.82 -4.92 9.53
CA SER A 332 12.02 -5.24 10.95
C SER A 332 13.50 -5.40 11.27
N ASP A 333 13.81 -5.48 12.55
CA ASP A 333 15.14 -5.78 13.11
C ASP A 333 15.49 -7.29 13.04
N GLU A 334 14.66 -8.09 12.39
CA GLU A 334 14.85 -9.53 12.24
C GLU A 334 15.81 -9.86 11.09
N PRO A 335 16.44 -11.05 11.10
CA PRO A 335 17.21 -11.54 9.96
C PRO A 335 16.41 -11.49 8.65
N PHE A 336 17.10 -11.24 7.54
CA PHE A 336 16.46 -11.04 6.24
C PHE A 336 15.47 -12.14 5.78
N PRO A 337 15.64 -13.45 6.09
CA PRO A 337 14.63 -14.46 5.77
C PRO A 337 13.26 -14.16 6.40
N GLU A 338 13.25 -13.57 7.58
CA GLU A 338 12.03 -13.17 8.27
C GLU A 338 11.39 -11.95 7.61
N ILE A 339 12.17 -10.98 7.14
CA ILE A 339 11.68 -9.84 6.35
C ILE A 339 11.00 -10.33 5.06
N VAL A 340 11.59 -11.30 4.35
CA VAL A 340 10.99 -11.92 3.15
C VAL A 340 9.65 -12.58 3.50
N ARG A 341 9.62 -13.37 4.59
CA ARG A 341 8.40 -14.06 5.06
C ARG A 341 7.30 -13.06 5.42
N GLN A 342 7.61 -12.02 6.19
CA GLN A 342 6.68 -10.98 6.62
C GLN A 342 6.07 -10.25 5.41
N ASN A 343 6.88 -9.88 4.42
CA ASN A 343 6.38 -9.20 3.22
C ASN A 343 5.52 -10.10 2.33
N ASN A 344 5.82 -11.40 2.25
CA ASN A 344 4.96 -12.35 1.53
C ASN A 344 3.62 -12.53 2.27
N ALA A 345 3.63 -12.67 3.60
CA ALA A 345 2.42 -12.71 4.40
C ALA A 345 1.59 -11.41 4.26
N PHE A 346 2.26 -10.25 4.30
CA PHE A 346 1.64 -8.94 4.11
C PHE A 346 0.97 -8.83 2.74
N LYS A 347 1.67 -9.19 1.66
CA LYS A 347 1.13 -9.20 0.30
C LYS A 347 -0.11 -10.10 0.17
N ASN A 348 -0.03 -11.33 0.66
CA ASN A 348 -1.13 -12.29 0.59
C ASN A 348 -2.41 -11.78 1.29
N LYS A 349 -2.26 -11.13 2.45
CA LYS A 349 -3.40 -10.57 3.19
C LYS A 349 -3.98 -9.34 2.50
N LYS A 350 -3.14 -8.48 1.92
CA LYS A 350 -3.62 -7.35 1.11
C LYS A 350 -4.40 -7.80 -0.12
N GLN A 351 -3.97 -8.87 -0.79
CA GLN A 351 -4.70 -9.46 -1.93
C GLN A 351 -6.08 -10.02 -1.51
N LYS A 352 -6.19 -10.57 -0.29
CA LYS A 352 -7.47 -10.98 0.32
C LYS A 352 -8.34 -9.82 0.80
N ASN A 353 -7.84 -8.58 0.65
CA ASN A 353 -8.49 -7.36 1.09
C ASN A 353 -8.68 -7.28 2.61
N ASP A 354 -7.77 -7.88 3.38
CA ASP A 354 -7.82 -7.87 4.84
C ASP A 354 -7.61 -6.44 5.39
N PRO A 355 -8.39 -6.02 6.42
CA PRO A 355 -8.17 -4.77 7.14
C PRO A 355 -6.76 -4.65 7.73
N PHE A 356 -6.19 -3.46 7.68
CA PHE A 356 -4.79 -3.24 8.06
C PHE A 356 -4.48 -3.61 9.52
N ASN A 357 -5.43 -3.41 10.45
CA ASN A 357 -5.27 -3.83 11.84
C ASN A 357 -5.16 -5.35 12.03
N LEU A 358 -5.82 -6.16 11.20
CA LEU A 358 -5.69 -7.62 11.27
C LEU A 358 -4.35 -8.07 10.75
N ILE A 359 -3.90 -7.45 9.65
CA ILE A 359 -2.57 -7.72 9.11
C ILE A 359 -1.51 -7.44 10.17
N ILE A 360 -1.59 -6.30 10.86
CA ILE A 360 -0.68 -5.95 11.95
C ILE A 360 -0.83 -6.92 13.13
N TYR A 361 -2.06 -7.19 13.57
CA TYR A 361 -2.33 -8.13 14.66
C TYR A 361 -1.65 -9.48 14.41
N ASP A 362 -1.85 -10.05 13.23
CA ASP A 362 -1.30 -11.35 12.89
C ASP A 362 0.23 -11.32 12.72
N LEU A 363 0.78 -10.29 12.05
CA LEU A 363 2.23 -10.15 11.92
C LEU A 363 2.90 -10.10 13.30
N LEU A 364 2.27 -9.44 14.28
CA LEU A 364 2.75 -9.40 15.66
C LEU A 364 2.56 -10.72 16.43
N GLN A 365 1.62 -11.58 16.04
CA GLN A 365 1.52 -12.94 16.60
C GLN A 365 2.64 -13.85 16.07
N ASP A 366 3.00 -13.68 14.81
CA ASP A 366 4.00 -14.50 14.11
C ASP A 366 5.45 -14.21 14.54
N ILE A 367 5.72 -13.06 15.18
CA ILE A 367 7.03 -12.74 15.74
C ILE A 367 7.32 -13.70 16.90
N LYS A 368 8.33 -14.55 16.73
CA LYS A 368 8.71 -15.62 17.68
C LYS A 368 8.76 -15.09 19.11
N ILE A 369 8.02 -15.77 20.00
CA ILE A 369 7.88 -15.56 21.45
C ILE A 369 9.23 -15.46 22.22
N LYS A 370 10.37 -15.78 21.60
CA LYS A 370 11.69 -15.91 22.24
C LYS A 370 12.27 -14.64 22.88
N ALA A 371 11.68 -13.47 22.67
CA ALA A 371 12.05 -12.26 23.39
C ALA A 371 10.81 -11.64 24.04
N GLU A 372 10.32 -12.24 25.13
CA GLU A 372 9.28 -11.65 25.98
C GLU A 372 9.68 -10.25 26.51
N SER A 373 10.96 -9.90 26.42
CA SER A 373 11.57 -8.69 26.97
C SER A 373 11.73 -7.52 25.99
N VAL A 374 11.63 -7.71 24.66
CA VAL A 374 11.73 -6.59 23.69
C VAL A 374 10.64 -6.71 22.64
N VAL A 375 9.70 -5.76 22.67
CA VAL A 375 8.71 -5.60 21.62
C VAL A 375 9.44 -5.16 20.35
N LYS A 376 9.67 -6.11 19.44
CA LYS A 376 10.41 -5.89 18.19
C LYS A 376 9.80 -4.76 17.36
N GLN A 377 10.66 -3.99 16.72
CA GLN A 377 10.26 -2.79 15.98
C GLN A 377 9.88 -3.18 14.55
N LEU A 378 8.57 -3.24 14.28
CA LEU A 378 8.08 -3.26 12.91
C LEU A 378 8.03 -1.83 12.37
N LEU A 379 8.60 -1.64 11.19
CA LEU A 379 8.46 -0.44 10.37
C LEU A 379 7.55 -0.76 9.18
N PHE A 380 6.33 -0.23 9.20
CA PHE A 380 5.47 -0.28 8.03
C PHE A 380 5.69 0.96 7.17
N ILE A 381 5.85 0.75 5.88
CA ILE A 381 6.09 1.79 4.88
C ILE A 381 4.93 1.74 3.90
N GLU A 382 4.13 2.80 3.81
CA GLU A 382 3.12 2.97 2.75
C GLU A 382 3.54 4.12 1.83
N ILE A 383 3.65 3.84 0.54
CA ILE A 383 4.11 4.76 -0.48
C ILE A 383 3.01 4.99 -1.51
N HIS A 384 2.74 6.24 -1.81
CA HIS A 384 2.02 6.65 -3.01
C HIS A 384 2.78 7.81 -3.63
N ALA A 385 3.33 7.63 -4.83
CA ALA A 385 3.97 8.71 -5.54
C ALA A 385 3.35 8.90 -6.93
N ASP A 386 3.32 10.15 -7.36
CA ASP A 386 3.01 10.52 -8.74
C ASP A 386 4.12 11.41 -9.29
N TYR A 387 4.87 10.82 -10.21
CA TYR A 387 6.03 11.45 -10.84
C TYR A 387 5.68 12.79 -11.52
N ASP A 388 4.52 12.89 -12.19
CA ASP A 388 4.18 14.12 -12.92
C ASP A 388 3.89 15.30 -11.97
N SER A 389 3.20 15.03 -10.85
CA SER A 389 2.93 16.04 -9.84
C SER A 389 4.08 16.24 -8.84
N LYS A 390 5.19 15.50 -9.00
CA LYS A 390 6.35 15.48 -8.09
C LYS A 390 5.94 15.30 -6.62
N LYS A 391 4.88 14.52 -6.41
CA LYS A 391 4.27 14.33 -5.10
C LYS A 391 4.47 12.91 -4.64
N THR A 392 5.21 12.77 -3.54
CA THR A 392 5.37 11.50 -2.84
C THR A 392 4.70 11.60 -1.47
N LEU A 393 3.66 10.81 -1.27
CA LEU A 393 3.07 10.52 0.04
C LEU A 393 3.78 9.30 0.60
N LEU A 394 4.46 9.49 1.72
CA LEU A 394 5.28 8.49 2.35
C LEU A 394 4.95 8.43 3.83
N ASP A 395 4.25 7.36 4.20
CA ASP A 395 3.86 7.10 5.57
C ASP A 395 4.83 6.09 6.19
N TYR A 396 5.65 6.57 7.13
CA TYR A 396 6.48 5.74 7.99
C TYR A 396 5.79 5.51 9.33
N TYR A 397 5.49 4.25 9.62
CA TYR A 397 4.88 3.85 10.87
C TYR A 397 5.92 3.12 11.72
N HIS A 398 6.63 3.87 12.56
CA HIS A 398 7.38 3.29 13.66
C HIS A 398 6.40 2.89 14.76
N MET A 399 6.46 1.66 15.25
CA MET A 399 5.52 1.15 16.25
C MET A 399 6.13 1.19 17.66
N PRO A 400 5.72 2.13 18.53
CA PRO A 400 6.16 2.12 19.92
C PRO A 400 5.67 0.86 20.66
N ALA A 401 6.36 0.49 21.74
CA ALA A 401 6.06 -0.70 22.53
C ALA A 401 4.58 -0.78 22.99
N TYR A 402 4.00 0.34 23.43
CA TYR A 402 2.59 0.37 23.87
C TYR A 402 1.61 0.12 22.70
N THR A 403 1.92 0.63 21.50
CA THR A 403 1.10 0.44 20.30
C THR A 403 1.17 -1.01 19.82
N ALA A 404 2.37 -1.60 19.83
CA ALA A 404 2.57 -3.00 19.51
C ALA A 404 1.87 -3.92 20.54
N GLN A 405 1.98 -3.62 21.84
CA GLN A 405 1.27 -4.35 22.89
C GLN A 405 -0.26 -4.27 22.69
N TYR A 406 -0.78 -3.09 22.37
CA TYR A 406 -2.18 -2.89 22.05
C TYR A 406 -2.60 -3.75 20.85
N PHE A 407 -1.91 -3.64 19.72
CA PHE A 407 -2.29 -4.38 18.52
C PHE A 407 -2.16 -5.87 18.73
N LYS A 408 -1.13 -6.37 19.42
CA LYS A 408 -0.95 -7.79 19.72
C LYS A 408 -2.09 -8.35 20.58
N LYS A 409 -2.59 -7.62 21.58
CA LYS A 409 -3.63 -8.13 22.49
C LYS A 409 -5.06 -7.83 22.02
N TYR A 410 -5.28 -6.67 21.40
CA TYR A 410 -6.62 -6.10 21.20
C TYR A 410 -6.90 -5.67 19.76
N GLY A 411 -5.91 -5.67 18.87
CA GLY A 411 -6.05 -5.17 17.49
C GLY A 411 -7.18 -5.80 16.68
N ASN A 412 -7.48 -7.08 16.93
CA ASN A 412 -8.59 -7.80 16.28
C ASN A 412 -9.98 -7.32 16.75
N LYS A 413 -10.11 -6.70 17.93
CA LYS A 413 -11.39 -6.23 18.47
C LYS A 413 -11.96 -5.07 17.67
N LEU A 414 -11.13 -4.32 16.93
CA LEU A 414 -11.58 -3.27 16.03
C LEU A 414 -12.50 -3.79 14.91
N GLN A 415 -12.48 -5.10 14.58
CA GLN A 415 -13.36 -5.69 13.56
C GLN A 415 -14.86 -5.60 13.88
N HIS A 416 -15.21 -5.33 15.14
CA HIS A 416 -16.60 -5.09 15.53
C HIS A 416 -17.12 -3.69 15.11
N ILE A 417 -16.24 -2.82 14.60
CA ILE A 417 -16.62 -1.58 13.94
C ILE A 417 -16.95 -1.91 12.48
N ARG A 418 -18.22 -1.75 12.07
CA ARG A 418 -18.68 -2.16 10.72
C ARG A 418 -17.98 -1.40 9.59
N GLN A 419 -17.76 -0.10 9.77
CA GLN A 419 -17.24 0.78 8.72
C GLN A 419 -15.71 0.72 8.67
N ARG A 420 -15.19 0.03 7.65
CA ARG A 420 -13.75 -0.21 7.44
C ARG A 420 -12.90 1.06 7.42
N GLU A 421 -13.38 2.14 6.82
CA GLU A 421 -12.65 3.42 6.75
C GLU A 421 -12.27 3.97 8.14
N TYR A 422 -13.09 3.74 9.17
CA TYR A 422 -12.77 4.16 10.55
C TYR A 422 -11.79 3.23 11.24
N ILE A 423 -11.87 1.92 10.99
CA ILE A 423 -10.87 0.95 11.49
C ILE A 423 -9.50 1.30 10.93
N GLU A 424 -9.44 1.54 9.63
CA GLU A 424 -8.21 1.88 8.92
C GLU A 424 -7.61 3.20 9.39
N ALA A 425 -8.43 4.24 9.56
CA ALA A 425 -7.97 5.52 10.07
C ALA A 425 -7.52 5.45 11.54
N PHE A 426 -8.28 4.78 12.42
CA PHE A 426 -7.86 4.55 13.81
C PHE A 426 -6.49 3.89 13.87
N THR A 427 -6.30 2.85 13.06
CA THR A 427 -5.07 2.06 13.02
C THR A 427 -3.88 2.92 12.61
N ARG A 428 -3.99 3.66 11.49
CA ARG A 428 -2.91 4.52 11.00
C ARG A 428 -2.59 5.67 11.94
N THR A 429 -3.60 6.30 12.54
CA THR A 429 -3.39 7.37 13.54
C THR A 429 -2.64 6.83 14.76
N ALA A 430 -3.04 5.66 15.27
CA ALA A 430 -2.35 5.02 16.40
C ALA A 430 -0.89 4.65 16.08
N LEU A 431 -0.63 4.17 14.86
CA LEU A 431 0.72 3.86 14.38
C LEU A 431 1.62 5.10 14.23
N ARG A 432 1.05 6.27 13.93
CA ARG A 432 1.79 7.54 13.91
C ARG A 432 2.12 8.06 15.32
N GLY A 433 1.79 7.32 16.37
CA GLY A 433 1.92 7.77 17.76
C GLY A 433 0.88 8.81 18.18
N ILE A 434 -0.06 9.14 17.30
CA ILE A 434 -1.13 10.11 17.53
C ILE A 434 -2.31 9.38 18.16
N GLU A 435 -2.97 10.04 19.11
CA GLU A 435 -4.18 9.51 19.71
C GLU A 435 -5.36 9.55 18.72
N PRO A 436 -6.04 8.42 18.42
CA PRO A 436 -7.13 8.35 17.42
C PRO A 436 -8.47 8.91 17.93
N LYS A 437 -8.43 9.97 18.75
CA LYS A 437 -9.62 10.58 19.36
C LYS A 437 -10.54 11.21 18.31
N GLN A 438 -9.98 11.86 17.30
CA GLN A 438 -10.75 12.53 16.25
C GLN A 438 -11.50 11.51 15.38
N GLU A 439 -10.89 10.34 15.16
CA GLU A 439 -11.40 9.22 14.38
C GLU A 439 -12.60 8.61 15.10
N VAL A 440 -12.50 8.42 16.42
CA VAL A 440 -13.62 8.00 17.27
C VAL A 440 -14.73 9.05 17.27
N PHE A 441 -14.43 10.34 17.43
CA PHE A 441 -15.47 11.39 17.38
C PHE A 441 -16.19 11.44 16.03
N ARG A 442 -15.45 11.35 14.93
CA ARG A 442 -16.01 11.32 13.59
C ARG A 442 -16.90 10.10 13.42
N TYR A 443 -16.46 8.93 13.88
CA TYR A 443 -17.24 7.70 13.87
C TYR A 443 -18.55 7.82 14.65
N LEU A 444 -18.49 8.29 15.90
CA LEU A 444 -19.66 8.49 16.75
C LEU A 444 -20.68 9.45 16.10
N ARG A 445 -20.21 10.55 15.50
CA ARG A 445 -21.07 11.50 14.77
C ARG A 445 -21.78 10.83 13.60
N THR A 446 -21.08 10.01 12.83
CA THR A 446 -21.65 9.27 11.70
C THR A 446 -22.73 8.30 12.16
N ILE A 447 -22.51 7.57 13.26
CA ILE A 447 -23.51 6.64 13.81
C ILE A 447 -24.76 7.36 14.32
N ILE A 448 -24.61 8.49 15.01
CA ILE A 448 -25.75 9.31 15.46
C ILE A 448 -26.61 9.76 14.27
N ASN A 449 -25.98 10.15 13.16
CA ASN A 449 -26.70 10.63 11.98
C ASN A 449 -27.38 9.52 11.16
N SER A 450 -26.77 8.34 11.10
CA SER A 450 -27.22 7.19 10.28
C SER A 450 -28.22 6.27 10.98
N SER A 451 -28.49 6.48 12.28
CA SER A 451 -29.41 5.65 13.08
C SER A 451 -29.13 4.14 12.95
N SER A 452 -27.87 3.74 12.85
CA SER A 452 -27.45 2.33 12.77
C SER A 452 -27.03 1.85 14.17
N PRO A 453 -27.95 1.25 14.97
CA PRO A 453 -27.61 0.78 16.30
C PRO A 453 -26.67 -0.42 16.20
N GLY A 454 -25.59 -0.40 16.98
CA GLY A 454 -24.65 -1.50 17.06
C GLY A 454 -23.68 -1.30 18.21
N VAL A 455 -22.86 -2.32 18.47
CA VAL A 455 -21.83 -2.30 19.52
C VAL A 455 -20.60 -1.45 19.12
N GLY A 456 -20.49 -1.07 17.84
CA GLY A 456 -19.36 -0.33 17.28
C GLY A 456 -18.95 0.92 18.07
N PRO A 457 -19.87 1.85 18.43
CA PRO A 457 -19.56 3.02 19.26
C PRO A 457 -18.87 2.68 20.59
N PHE A 458 -19.37 1.65 21.29
CA PHE A 458 -18.77 1.17 22.53
C PHE A 458 -17.35 0.64 22.29
N ILE A 459 -17.18 -0.18 21.26
CA ILE A 459 -15.87 -0.75 20.91
C ILE A 459 -14.87 0.36 20.59
N ALA A 460 -15.25 1.34 19.76
CA ALA A 460 -14.37 2.44 19.37
C ALA A 460 -13.87 3.25 20.58
N VAL A 461 -14.75 3.54 21.55
CA VAL A 461 -14.39 4.26 22.78
C VAL A 461 -13.53 3.39 23.70
N ARG A 462 -13.88 2.11 23.86
CA ARG A 462 -13.10 1.17 24.68
C ARG A 462 -11.68 0.99 24.15
N GLU A 463 -11.54 0.78 22.84
CA GLU A 463 -10.22 0.61 22.21
C GLU A 463 -9.37 1.88 22.30
N LEU A 464 -9.97 3.07 22.18
CA LEU A 464 -9.27 4.33 22.46
C LEU A 464 -8.77 4.39 23.91
N ASN A 465 -9.61 4.02 24.88
CA ASN A 465 -9.24 4.01 26.30
C ASN A 465 -8.10 3.03 26.58
N ARG A 466 -8.14 1.81 26.02
CA ARG A 466 -7.06 0.83 26.14
C ARG A 466 -5.73 1.36 25.61
N LEU A 467 -5.75 1.97 24.43
CA LEU A 467 -4.54 2.56 23.84
C LEU A 467 -3.97 3.67 24.73
N GLN A 468 -4.82 4.55 25.27
CA GLN A 468 -4.40 5.59 26.21
C GLN A 468 -3.84 5.00 27.51
N ALA A 469 -4.51 4.03 28.11
CA ALA A 469 -4.09 3.40 29.35
C ALA A 469 -2.73 2.71 29.20
N LEU A 470 -2.53 1.96 28.11
CA LEU A 470 -1.24 1.35 27.78
C LEU A 470 -0.15 2.42 27.57
N LYS A 471 -0.48 3.54 26.90
CA LYS A 471 0.44 4.67 26.72
C LYS A 471 0.85 5.31 28.07
N ARG A 472 -0.03 5.28 29.08
CA ARG A 472 0.24 5.71 30.46
C ARG A 472 0.94 4.63 31.32
N GLY A 473 1.22 3.46 30.76
CA GLY A 473 1.92 2.37 31.46
C GLY A 473 1.02 1.38 32.21
N ALA A 474 -0.30 1.40 31.99
CA ALA A 474 -1.19 0.40 32.57
C ALA A 474 -0.88 -0.99 32.01
N LYS A 475 -0.81 -2.00 32.88
CA LYS A 475 -0.49 -3.39 32.49
C LYS A 475 -1.73 -4.22 32.14
N GLU A 476 -2.85 -3.93 32.81
CA GLU A 476 -4.11 -4.68 32.71
C GLU A 476 -5.26 -3.75 32.35
N MET A 477 -6.15 -4.22 31.47
CA MET A 477 -7.26 -3.41 30.95
C MET A 477 -8.60 -3.73 31.61
N GLU A 478 -8.69 -4.69 32.54
CA GLU A 478 -9.99 -5.13 33.08
C GLU A 478 -10.75 -4.00 33.79
N LYS A 479 -10.06 -3.23 34.64
CA LYS A 479 -10.67 -2.09 35.35
C LYS A 479 -11.11 -1.01 34.37
N GLU A 480 -10.28 -0.73 33.37
CA GLU A 480 -10.53 0.23 32.31
C GLU A 480 -11.74 -0.16 31.46
N ASP A 481 -11.81 -1.43 31.04
CA ASP A 481 -12.92 -1.97 30.27
C ASP A 481 -14.23 -1.96 31.06
N LYS A 482 -14.19 -2.32 32.35
CA LYS A 482 -15.35 -2.27 33.24
C LYS A 482 -15.89 -0.85 33.38
N LYS A 483 -15.03 0.16 33.56
CA LYS A 483 -15.43 1.58 33.63
C LYS A 483 -16.20 2.00 32.38
N ILE A 484 -15.66 1.72 31.19
CA ILE A 484 -16.31 2.07 29.91
C ILE A 484 -17.62 1.30 29.71
N TYR A 485 -17.67 0.02 30.10
CA TYR A 485 -18.88 -0.81 29.99
C TYR A 485 -20.02 -0.30 30.87
N VAL A 486 -19.76 0.08 32.12
CA VAL A 486 -20.78 0.64 33.03
C VAL A 486 -21.41 1.90 32.43
N VAL A 487 -20.59 2.83 31.92
CA VAL A 487 -21.07 4.05 31.28
C VAL A 487 -21.93 3.75 30.04
N PHE A 488 -21.50 2.78 29.22
CA PHE A 488 -22.26 2.35 28.06
C PHE A 488 -23.63 1.77 28.44
N ARG A 489 -23.69 0.87 29.43
CA ARG A 489 -24.93 0.25 29.91
C ARG A 489 -25.92 1.28 30.46
N GLN A 490 -25.45 2.24 31.24
CA GLN A 490 -26.29 3.33 31.71
C GLN A 490 -26.87 4.16 30.56
N GLY A 491 -26.06 4.45 29.53
CA GLY A 491 -26.55 5.12 28.32
C GLY A 491 -27.65 4.34 27.59
N GLN A 492 -27.55 2.99 27.54
CA GLN A 492 -28.60 2.14 26.96
C GLN A 492 -29.90 2.22 27.76
N GLU A 493 -29.82 2.08 29.09
CA GLU A 493 -31.00 2.16 29.97
C GLU A 493 -31.69 3.53 29.88
N ILE A 494 -30.92 4.61 29.85
CA ILE A 494 -31.47 5.97 29.68
C ILE A 494 -32.15 6.11 28.33
N ARG A 495 -31.54 5.60 27.25
CA ARG A 495 -32.13 5.63 25.91
C ARG A 495 -33.47 4.88 25.88
N GLU A 496 -33.51 3.66 26.43
CA GLU A 496 -34.73 2.84 26.46
C GLU A 496 -35.87 3.56 27.19
N LYS A 497 -35.59 4.10 28.38
CA LYS A 497 -36.57 4.89 29.14
C LYS A 497 -37.06 6.13 28.39
N LEU A 498 -36.14 6.93 27.82
CA LEU A 498 -36.51 8.15 27.10
C LEU A 498 -37.33 7.88 25.85
N ILE A 499 -37.10 6.76 25.15
CA ILE A 499 -37.89 6.34 24.00
C ILE A 499 -39.28 5.91 24.46
N TYR A 500 -39.36 5.02 25.45
CA TYR A 500 -40.62 4.52 26.00
C TYR A 500 -41.53 5.67 26.48
N GLU A 501 -40.99 6.59 27.27
CA GLU A 501 -41.75 7.74 27.76
C GLU A 501 -42.19 8.70 26.65
N SER A 502 -41.38 8.83 25.59
CA SER A 502 -41.74 9.65 24.44
C SER A 502 -42.87 9.02 23.66
N GLU A 503 -42.81 7.70 23.40
CA GLU A 503 -43.84 6.96 22.67
C GLU A 503 -45.16 6.90 23.46
N TYR A 504 -45.09 6.69 24.78
CA TYR A 504 -46.25 6.73 25.68
C TYR A 504 -46.94 8.10 25.66
N ARG A 505 -46.18 9.19 25.66
CA ARG A 505 -46.71 10.56 25.58
C ARG A 505 -47.32 10.85 24.21
N SER A 506 -46.67 10.42 23.13
CA SER A 506 -47.21 10.53 21.77
C SER A 506 -48.53 9.77 21.59
N ALA A 507 -48.69 8.61 22.25
CA ALA A 507 -49.94 7.85 22.22
C ALA A 507 -51.10 8.50 23.00
N LYS A 508 -50.79 9.43 23.93
CA LYS A 508 -51.79 10.14 24.74
C LYS A 508 -52.12 11.56 24.26
N ALA A 509 -51.32 12.12 23.35
CA ALA A 509 -51.51 13.46 22.83
C ALA A 509 -52.26 13.40 21.49
N GLU A 510 -53.60 13.50 21.54
CA GLU A 510 -54.41 13.72 20.34
C GLU A 510 -54.15 15.14 19.81
N GLY A 511 -53.35 15.27 18.75
CA GLY A 511 -53.28 16.49 17.93
C GLY A 511 -51.96 17.27 17.90
N ASP A 512 -51.02 17.03 18.83
CA ASP A 512 -49.73 17.75 18.86
C ASP A 512 -48.57 16.93 18.29
N TYR A 513 -47.85 17.50 17.31
CA TYR A 513 -46.67 16.89 16.72
C TYR A 513 -45.55 16.74 17.76
N THR A 514 -45.35 15.52 18.25
CA THR A 514 -44.25 15.16 19.14
C THR A 514 -43.12 14.52 18.33
N ALA A 515 -41.91 15.09 18.43
CA ALA A 515 -40.74 14.49 17.78
C ALA A 515 -40.52 13.06 18.30
N SER A 516 -40.32 12.09 17.40
CA SER A 516 -40.12 10.69 17.79
C SER A 516 -38.98 10.55 18.81
N GLY A 517 -39.14 9.65 19.78
CA GLY A 517 -38.16 9.45 20.87
C GLY A 517 -36.73 9.27 20.36
N ASN A 518 -36.57 8.62 19.20
CA ASN A 518 -35.28 8.46 18.52
C ASN A 518 -34.64 9.79 18.09
N LYS A 519 -35.40 10.75 17.52
CA LYS A 519 -34.85 12.07 17.15
C LYS A 519 -34.36 12.84 18.37
N LYS A 520 -35.12 12.77 19.47
CA LYS A 520 -34.76 13.42 20.74
C LYS A 520 -33.47 12.82 21.33
N VAL A 521 -33.34 11.50 21.35
CA VAL A 521 -32.13 10.81 21.79
C VAL A 521 -30.93 11.18 20.91
N ASN A 522 -31.09 11.22 19.59
CA ASN A 522 -30.01 11.61 18.68
C ASN A 522 -29.53 13.04 18.92
N ALA A 523 -30.45 13.99 19.16
CA ALA A 523 -30.10 15.38 19.48
C ALA A 523 -29.37 15.51 20.83
N ILE A 524 -29.74 14.70 21.83
CA ILE A 524 -29.02 14.61 23.12
C ILE A 524 -27.61 14.06 22.91
N ALA A 525 -27.49 12.93 22.20
CA ALA A 525 -26.21 12.31 21.90
C ALA A 525 -25.27 13.26 21.15
N TYR A 526 -25.81 14.02 20.19
CA TYR A 526 -25.05 15.04 19.45
C TYR A 526 -24.53 16.17 20.36
N ARG A 527 -25.35 16.66 21.30
CA ARG A 527 -24.92 17.67 22.28
C ARG A 527 -23.83 17.16 23.20
N LEU A 528 -23.99 15.95 23.75
CA LEU A 528 -22.97 15.30 24.59
C LEU A 528 -21.65 15.12 23.83
N LEU A 529 -21.72 14.66 22.58
CA LEU A 529 -20.55 14.46 21.72
C LEU A 529 -19.81 15.78 21.47
N ASN A 530 -20.52 16.86 21.14
CA ASN A 530 -19.92 18.17 20.90
C ASN A 530 -19.32 18.77 22.18
N ALA A 531 -20.01 18.64 23.32
CA ALA A 531 -19.47 19.10 24.60
C ALA A 531 -18.18 18.34 24.96
N ALA A 532 -18.14 17.02 24.78
CA ALA A 532 -16.95 16.21 25.00
C ALA A 532 -15.80 16.57 24.04
N LYS A 533 -16.11 16.81 22.75
CA LYS A 533 -15.13 17.23 21.75
C LYS A 533 -14.52 18.60 22.05
N ALA A 534 -15.34 19.54 22.51
CA ALA A 534 -14.91 20.89 22.87
C ALA A 534 -14.26 20.99 24.26
N GLY A 535 -14.25 19.91 25.05
CA GLY A 535 -13.79 19.94 26.44
C GLY A 535 -14.70 20.75 27.38
N ASN A 536 -15.96 21.01 26.99
CA ASN A 536 -16.90 21.80 27.78
C ASN A 536 -17.55 20.94 28.87
N LYS A 537 -16.83 20.78 29.99
CA LYS A 537 -17.27 20.00 31.17
C LYS A 537 -18.65 20.45 31.69
N LYS A 538 -18.90 21.77 31.76
CA LYS A 538 -20.16 22.34 32.27
C LYS A 538 -21.36 21.92 31.41
N SER A 539 -21.28 22.11 30.09
CA SER A 539 -22.36 21.75 29.17
C SER A 539 -22.59 20.23 29.12
N PHE A 540 -21.52 19.44 29.20
CA PHE A 540 -21.62 17.99 29.28
C PHE A 540 -22.39 17.56 30.53
N MET A 541 -22.01 18.08 31.70
CA MET A 541 -22.65 17.73 32.98
C MET A 541 -24.09 18.22 33.07
N ASP A 542 -24.40 19.46 32.65
CA ASP A 542 -25.78 19.95 32.62
C ASP A 542 -26.67 19.05 31.75
N THR A 543 -26.17 18.63 30.59
CA THR A 543 -26.89 17.68 29.73
C THR A 543 -27.03 16.32 30.43
N LEU A 544 -25.98 15.81 31.06
CA LEU A 544 -25.97 14.54 31.80
C LEU A 544 -26.99 14.54 32.95
N PHE A 545 -27.03 15.60 33.77
CA PHE A 545 -27.98 15.74 34.87
C PHE A 545 -29.42 15.72 34.36
N ARG A 546 -29.72 16.52 33.32
CA ARG A 546 -31.07 16.61 32.75
C ARG A 546 -31.58 15.27 32.23
N ILE A 547 -30.73 14.48 31.58
CA ILE A 547 -31.16 13.18 31.03
C ILE A 547 -31.39 12.13 32.12
N HIS A 548 -30.59 12.16 33.19
CA HIS A 548 -30.77 11.25 34.33
C HIS A 548 -32.02 11.60 35.14
N MET A 549 -32.24 12.89 35.40
CA MET A 549 -33.47 13.38 36.05
C MET A 549 -34.70 13.02 35.20
N ALA A 550 -34.66 13.27 33.89
CA ALA A 550 -35.76 12.95 33.00
C ALA A 550 -36.07 11.44 32.95
N ALA A 551 -35.06 10.58 33.08
CA ALA A 551 -35.24 9.13 33.10
C ALA A 551 -35.47 8.55 34.52
N GLY A 552 -35.47 9.37 35.57
CA GLY A 552 -35.52 8.91 36.96
C GLY A 552 -34.43 7.86 37.26
N LYS A 553 -33.18 8.17 36.91
CA LYS A 553 -32.01 7.29 37.09
C LYS A 553 -30.91 8.01 37.85
N GLU A 554 -30.20 7.28 38.70
CA GLU A 554 -29.03 7.78 39.41
C GLU A 554 -27.82 7.94 38.47
N ILE A 555 -26.97 8.92 38.75
CA ILE A 555 -25.77 9.20 37.97
C ILE A 555 -24.62 8.34 38.50
N SER A 556 -23.90 7.66 37.62
CA SER A 556 -22.72 6.89 38.04
C SER A 556 -21.68 7.76 38.74
N PRO A 557 -21.10 7.28 39.86
CA PRO A 557 -19.93 7.89 40.49
C PRO A 557 -18.75 8.09 39.54
N ILE A 558 -18.66 7.32 38.44
CA ILE A 558 -17.60 7.48 37.41
C ILE A 558 -17.57 8.91 36.85
N PHE A 559 -18.73 9.51 36.61
CA PHE A 559 -18.81 10.89 36.09
C PHE A 559 -18.43 11.93 37.15
N LEU A 560 -18.73 11.67 38.42
CA LEU A 560 -18.36 12.53 39.55
C LEU A 560 -16.85 12.46 39.80
N ASN A 561 -16.25 11.28 39.74
CA ASN A 561 -14.81 11.09 39.89
C ASN A 561 -14.02 11.77 38.77
N ALA A 562 -14.53 11.73 37.52
CA ALA A 562 -13.91 12.42 36.38
C ALA A 562 -13.93 13.95 36.50
N LEU A 563 -14.86 14.53 37.29
CA LEU A 563 -14.93 15.97 37.56
C LEU A 563 -13.90 16.44 38.58
N HIS A 564 -13.54 15.58 39.54
CA HIS A 564 -12.66 15.93 40.64
C HIS A 564 -11.16 15.72 40.35
N GLU A 565 -10.80 15.34 39.12
CA GLU A 565 -9.41 15.15 38.64
C GLU A 565 -8.54 14.21 39.51
N LYS A 566 -9.12 13.49 40.47
CA LYS A 566 -8.38 12.63 41.41
C LYS A 566 -7.86 11.32 40.81
N GLU A 567 -8.28 10.95 39.59
CA GLU A 567 -7.86 9.69 38.93
C GLU A 567 -7.72 9.81 37.38
N LEU A 568 -7.26 10.95 36.84
CA LEU A 568 -6.96 11.07 35.40
C LEU A 568 -5.46 10.95 35.09
#